data_AF-A0A3G2R702-F1
#
_entry.id   AF-A0A3G2R702-F1
#
_cell.length_a   1.000
_cell.length_b   1.000
_cell.length_c   1.000
_cell.angle_alpha   90.00
_cell.angle_beta   90.00
_cell.angle_gamma   90.00
#
_symmetry.space_group_name_H-M   'P 1'
#
loop_
_entity.id
_entity.type
_entity.pdbx_description
1 polymer ?
#
loop_
_entity_poly.entity_id
_entity_poly.type
_entity_poly.pdbx_seq_one_letter_code
_entity_poly.pdbx_strand_id
1 'polypeptide(L)'
;MRDLRKTKDSDVNIPQIETQDVQISIKSQLMQWPVQLMLVPVEAPYFEGTDLLITADCVAVAYPNYHLSLLRGKSVVVGCPKLDDGNYMKKLAEIIKRNDIKSITEPTWKCPVATV
;
A
#
# COMPACT_ATOMS: atom_id res chain seq x y z
N MET A 1 -13.27 -14.27 -9.81
CA MET A 1 -13.42 -13.00 -9.07
C MET A 1 -14.88 -12.60 -9.12
N ARG A 2 -15.67 -12.83 -8.07
CA ARG A 2 -17.11 -12.41 -8.05
C ARG A 2 -17.17 -10.90 -7.88
N ASP A 3 -17.89 -10.26 -8.79
CA ASP A 3 -18.21 -8.84 -8.76
C ASP A 3 -19.13 -8.56 -7.56
N LEU A 4 -18.60 -7.90 -6.52
CA LEU A 4 -19.33 -7.58 -5.28
C LEU A 4 -20.31 -6.41 -5.43
N ARG A 5 -20.52 -5.88 -6.65
CA ARG A 5 -21.35 -4.69 -6.91
C ARG A 5 -22.69 -4.98 -7.60
N LYS A 6 -23.28 -6.16 -7.39
CA LYS A 6 -24.65 -6.44 -7.84
C LYS A 6 -25.45 -7.16 -6.77
N THR A 7 -25.82 -6.45 -5.72
CA THR A 7 -27.07 -6.76 -5.01
C THR A 7 -28.05 -5.65 -5.34
N LYS A 8 -29.14 -6.06 -5.98
CA LYS A 8 -30.33 -5.28 -6.29
C LYS A 8 -30.89 -4.77 -4.96
N ASP A 9 -30.86 -3.45 -4.75
CA ASP A 9 -31.42 -2.82 -3.56
C ASP A 9 -32.90 -3.19 -3.42
N SER A 10 -33.18 -4.08 -2.48
CA SER A 10 -34.53 -4.36 -2.00
C SER A 10 -34.73 -3.54 -0.73
N ASP A 11 -35.47 -2.45 -0.85
CA ASP A 11 -36.12 -1.61 0.17
C ASP A 11 -35.79 -1.94 1.63
N VAL A 12 -34.57 -1.59 2.07
CA VAL A 12 -34.26 -1.44 3.50
C VAL A 12 -34.39 0.04 3.80
N ASN A 13 -35.41 0.42 4.57
CA ASN A 13 -35.55 1.77 5.11
C ASN A 13 -34.51 1.97 6.22
N ILE A 14 -33.29 2.33 5.82
CA ILE A 14 -32.22 2.72 6.72
C ILE A 14 -32.50 4.15 7.15
N PRO A 15 -32.64 4.45 8.46
CA PRO A 15 -32.77 5.82 8.92
C PRO A 15 -31.58 6.62 8.39
N GLN A 16 -31.86 7.63 7.57
CA GLN A 16 -30.85 8.50 6.97
C GLN A 16 -30.20 9.30 8.09
N ILE A 17 -29.05 8.81 8.57
CA ILE A 17 -28.12 9.63 9.32
C ILE A 17 -27.56 10.59 8.26
N GLU A 18 -27.96 11.86 8.34
CA GLU A 18 -27.35 12.92 7.52
C GLU A 18 -25.88 13.09 7.95
N THR A 19 -25.01 12.20 7.47
CA THR A 19 -23.58 12.45 7.51
C THR A 19 -23.29 13.52 6.47
N GLN A 20 -22.74 14.65 6.92
CA GLN A 20 -22.22 15.72 6.07
C GLN A 20 -20.93 15.26 5.35
N ASP A 21 -20.98 14.11 4.69
CA ASP A 21 -19.82 13.50 4.06
C ASP A 21 -19.54 14.19 2.72
N VAL A 22 -18.34 14.75 2.60
CA VAL A 22 -17.85 15.31 1.33
C VAL A 22 -17.33 14.17 0.47
N GLN A 23 -17.95 13.93 -0.68
CA GLN A 23 -17.42 12.97 -1.65
C GLN A 23 -16.22 13.55 -2.39
N ILE A 24 -15.07 12.88 -2.27
CA ILE A 24 -13.81 13.26 -2.92
C ILE A 24 -13.35 12.08 -3.77
N SER A 25 -13.08 12.33 -5.06
CA SER A 25 -12.52 11.34 -5.98
C SER A 25 -11.09 11.72 -6.34
N ILE A 26 -10.12 10.86 -5.97
CA ILE A 26 -8.71 11.03 -6.32
C ILE A 26 -8.27 9.95 -7.32
N LYS A 27 -7.46 10.34 -8.31
CA LYS A 27 -6.84 9.36 -9.21
C LYS A 27 -5.79 8.56 -8.43
N SER A 28 -5.92 7.23 -8.47
CA SER A 28 -4.92 6.34 -7.87
C SER A 28 -3.53 6.64 -8.42
N GLN A 29 -2.56 6.76 -7.52
CA GLN A 29 -1.14 6.93 -7.84
C GLN A 29 -0.38 5.58 -7.88
N LEU A 30 -1.10 4.46 -7.73
CA LEU A 30 -0.48 3.14 -7.71
C LEU A 30 -0.03 2.73 -9.12
N MET A 31 1.22 2.32 -9.25
CA MET A 31 1.84 1.97 -10.52
C MET A 31 1.91 0.45 -10.77
N GLN A 32 1.85 -0.37 -9.71
CA GLN A 32 2.00 -1.81 -9.82
C GLN A 32 1.08 -2.63 -8.90
N TRP A 33 0.89 -3.90 -9.27
CA TRP A 33 0.32 -4.96 -8.45
C TRP A 33 1.13 -6.26 -8.68
N PRO A 34 1.26 -7.16 -7.69
CA PRO A 34 0.85 -7.03 -6.28
C PRO A 34 1.69 -6.02 -5.50
N VAL A 35 1.21 -5.60 -4.31
CA VAL A 35 1.93 -4.65 -3.44
C VAL A 35 2.48 -5.27 -2.14
N GLN A 36 1.90 -6.40 -1.69
CA GLN A 36 2.32 -7.07 -0.47
C GLN A 36 3.71 -7.68 -0.66
N LEU A 37 4.65 -7.42 0.25
CA LEU A 37 6.04 -7.89 0.20
C LEU A 37 6.10 -9.41 -0.06
N MET A 38 5.26 -10.18 0.61
CA MET A 38 5.24 -11.65 0.46
C MET A 38 4.75 -12.12 -0.91
N LEU A 39 3.97 -11.32 -1.64
CA LEU A 39 3.45 -11.65 -2.97
C LEU A 39 4.29 -11.07 -4.11
N VAL A 40 5.04 -10.01 -3.83
CA VAL A 40 5.87 -9.33 -4.84
C VAL A 40 7.04 -10.24 -5.26
N PRO A 41 7.27 -10.45 -6.57
CA PRO A 41 8.47 -11.13 -7.05
C PRO A 41 9.72 -10.30 -6.73
N VAL A 42 10.83 -10.99 -6.43
CA VAL A 42 12.10 -10.34 -6.07
C VAL A 42 12.64 -9.49 -7.22
N GLU A 43 12.53 -10.01 -8.45
CA GLU A 43 12.96 -9.34 -9.68
C GLU A 43 11.70 -8.97 -10.46
N ALA A 44 11.31 -7.71 -10.36
CA ALA A 44 10.11 -7.20 -11.00
C ALA A 44 10.48 -5.98 -11.85
N PRO A 45 9.95 -5.85 -13.07
CA PRO A 45 10.34 -4.76 -13.98
C PRO A 45 9.98 -3.37 -13.46
N TYR A 46 9.04 -3.27 -12.51
CA TYR A 46 8.67 -2.01 -11.86
C TYR A 46 9.64 -1.57 -10.75
N PHE A 47 10.66 -2.36 -10.41
CA PHE A 47 11.72 -1.94 -9.48
C PHE A 47 12.93 -1.31 -10.16
N GLU A 48 13.02 -1.39 -11.48
CA GLU A 48 14.15 -0.84 -12.24
C GLU A 48 14.08 0.69 -12.33
N GLY A 49 15.10 1.37 -11.82
CA GLY A 49 15.24 2.81 -11.88
C GLY A 49 14.14 3.59 -11.17
N THR A 50 13.51 3.00 -10.16
CA THR A 50 12.39 3.60 -9.39
C THR A 50 12.83 4.08 -8.01
N ASP A 51 12.01 4.91 -7.41
CA ASP A 51 12.03 5.17 -5.97
C ASP A 51 11.19 4.10 -5.26
N LEU A 52 11.80 3.36 -4.34
CA LEU A 52 11.11 2.35 -3.54
C LEU A 52 10.48 2.99 -2.29
N LEU A 53 9.17 2.83 -2.12
CA LEU A 53 8.44 3.15 -0.90
C LEU A 53 8.19 1.86 -0.11
N ILE A 54 8.71 1.78 1.11
CA ILE A 54 8.45 0.66 2.01
C ILE A 54 7.48 1.13 3.09
N THR A 55 6.31 0.50 3.19
CA THR A 55 5.26 0.91 4.13
C THR A 55 4.67 -0.28 4.88
N ALA A 56 4.22 -0.07 6.11
CA ALA A 56 3.45 -1.08 6.84
C ALA A 56 2.00 -1.11 6.38
N ASP A 57 1.35 -2.27 6.51
CA ASP A 57 -0.05 -2.49 6.09
C ASP A 57 -1.01 -1.43 6.64
N CYS A 58 -0.80 -0.99 7.88
CA CYS A 58 -1.64 -0.01 8.55
C CYS A 58 -1.44 1.42 8.06
N VAL A 59 -0.38 1.75 7.33
CA VAL A 59 -0.06 3.14 6.94
C VAL A 59 -1.08 3.68 5.95
N ALA A 60 -1.48 2.89 4.95
CA ALA A 60 -2.47 3.33 3.97
C ALA A 60 -3.85 3.58 4.60
N VAL A 61 -4.15 2.91 5.71
CA VAL A 61 -5.39 3.09 6.47
C VAL A 61 -5.28 4.28 7.43
N ALA A 62 -4.15 4.42 8.11
CA ALA A 62 -3.94 5.45 9.12
C ALA A 62 -3.61 6.84 8.54
N TYR A 63 -3.13 6.90 7.29
CA TYR A 63 -2.69 8.13 6.65
C TYR A 63 -3.55 8.45 5.41
N PRO A 64 -4.58 9.32 5.54
CA PRO A 64 -5.56 9.56 4.47
C PRO A 64 -4.97 10.06 3.15
N ASN A 65 -3.86 10.81 3.20
CA ASN A 65 -3.22 11.37 2.01
C ASN A 65 -2.12 10.47 1.40
N TYR A 66 -2.17 9.16 1.66
CA TYR A 66 -1.15 8.19 1.26
C TYR A 66 -0.76 8.26 -0.22
N HIS A 67 -1.77 8.27 -1.10
CA HIS A 67 -1.53 8.26 -2.53
C HIS A 67 -0.78 9.50 -3.02
N LEU A 68 -1.11 10.69 -2.52
CA LEU A 68 -0.56 11.94 -3.04
C LEU A 68 0.77 12.32 -2.37
N SER A 69 0.94 12.01 -1.09
CA SER A 69 2.15 12.39 -0.33
C SER A 69 3.25 11.33 -0.33
N LEU A 70 2.91 10.03 -0.35
CA LEU A 70 3.89 8.96 -0.22
C LEU A 70 4.04 8.17 -1.52
N LEU A 71 2.94 7.74 -2.13
CA LEU A 71 2.97 6.79 -3.25
C LEU A 71 3.33 7.42 -4.60
N ARG A 72 3.10 8.72 -4.77
CA ARG A 72 3.22 9.40 -6.07
C ARG A 72 4.62 9.23 -6.66
N GLY A 73 4.68 8.56 -7.82
CA GLY A 73 5.91 8.36 -8.59
C GLY A 73 6.85 7.31 -8.00
N LYS A 74 6.39 6.51 -7.04
CA LYS A 74 7.20 5.49 -6.34
C LYS A 74 6.60 4.11 -6.53
N SER A 75 7.48 3.10 -6.60
CA SER A 75 7.08 1.71 -6.48
C SER A 75 6.93 1.36 -5.01
N VAL A 76 5.74 0.95 -4.60
CA VAL A 76 5.45 0.53 -3.21
C VAL A 76 5.69 -0.96 -2.93
N VAL A 77 6.24 -1.26 -1.76
CA VAL A 77 6.19 -2.57 -1.12
C VAL A 77 5.56 -2.40 0.25
N VAL A 78 4.47 -3.12 0.49
CA VAL A 78 3.73 -3.10 1.75
C VAL A 78 4.05 -4.35 2.54
N GLY A 79 4.50 -4.20 3.78
CA GLY A 79 4.70 -5.32 4.70
C GLY A 79 4.95 -4.85 6.12
N CYS A 80 4.50 -5.66 7.08
CA CYS A 80 4.61 -5.36 8.50
C CYS A 80 5.49 -6.42 9.17
N PRO A 81 6.66 -6.07 9.75
CA PRO A 81 7.56 -7.06 10.36
C PRO A 81 6.92 -7.82 11.53
N LYS A 82 5.81 -7.31 12.08
CA LYS A 82 5.04 -7.97 13.14
C LYS A 82 4.13 -9.10 12.61
N LEU A 83 3.67 -9.01 11.37
CA LEU A 83 2.76 -9.98 10.74
C LEU A 83 3.49 -10.90 9.75
N ASP A 84 4.57 -10.41 9.15
CA ASP A 84 5.35 -11.11 8.15
C ASP A 84 6.45 -11.96 8.82
N ASP A 85 6.17 -13.25 9.04
CA ASP A 85 7.04 -14.24 9.71
C ASP A 85 8.48 -14.27 9.15
N GLY A 86 9.43 -13.60 9.80
CA GLY A 86 10.90 -13.76 9.71
C GLY A 86 11.59 -13.53 8.34
N ASN A 87 10.88 -13.72 7.25
CA ASN A 87 11.34 -13.63 5.87
C ASN A 87 11.20 -12.20 5.30
N TYR A 88 10.58 -11.29 6.06
CA TYR A 88 10.45 -9.88 5.70
C TYR A 88 11.81 -9.28 5.31
N MET A 89 12.78 -9.33 6.23
CA MET A 89 14.10 -8.74 6.02
C MET A 89 14.88 -9.42 4.90
N LYS A 90 14.79 -10.75 4.82
CA LYS A 90 15.51 -11.52 3.80
C LYS A 90 15.01 -11.16 2.40
N LYS A 91 13.69 -11.16 2.21
CA LYS A 91 13.08 -10.87 0.90
C LYS A 91 13.28 -9.42 0.49
N LEU A 92 13.15 -8.49 1.44
CA LEU A 92 13.40 -7.07 1.21
C LEU A 92 14.87 -6.83 0.81
N ALA A 93 15.82 -7.47 1.50
CA ALA A 93 17.23 -7.39 1.16
C ALA A 93 17.51 -7.97 -0.24
N GLU A 94 16.84 -9.06 -0.63
CA GLU A 94 16.96 -9.61 -1.99
C GLU A 94 16.40 -8.65 -3.05
N ILE A 95 15.26 -8.00 -2.83
CA ILE A 95 14.71 -6.99 -3.74
C ILE A 95 15.69 -5.84 -3.92
N ILE A 96 16.23 -5.31 -2.82
CA ILE A 96 17.17 -4.19 -2.87
C ILE A 96 18.48 -4.58 -3.58
N LYS A 97 18.95 -5.81 -3.38
CA LYS A 97 20.20 -6.29 -3.97
C LYS A 97 20.12 -6.56 -5.47
N ARG A 98 18.95 -6.98 -5.97
CA ARG A 98 18.80 -7.47 -7.35
C ARG A 98 18.22 -6.47 -8.34
N ASN A 99 17.69 -5.33 -7.88
CA ASN A 99 17.11 -4.31 -8.75
C ASN A 99 17.85 -2.97 -8.57
N ASP A 100 17.86 -2.12 -9.60
CA ASP A 100 18.45 -0.78 -9.53
C ASP A 100 17.48 0.22 -8.87
N ILE A 101 17.56 0.35 -7.54
CA ILE A 101 16.72 1.26 -6.77
C ILE A 101 17.43 2.60 -6.56
N LYS A 102 16.80 3.70 -6.98
CA LYS A 102 17.37 5.05 -6.89
C LYS A 102 17.35 5.61 -5.48
N SER A 103 16.23 5.44 -4.78
CA SER A 103 16.05 5.90 -3.40
C SER A 103 15.08 5.01 -2.65
N ILE A 104 15.28 4.91 -1.33
CA ILE A 104 14.39 4.19 -0.44
C ILE A 104 13.74 5.22 0.48
N THR A 105 12.41 5.26 0.47
CA THR A 105 11.61 6.09 1.36
C THR A 105 10.93 5.20 2.39
N GLU A 106 11.21 5.46 3.66
CA GLU A 106 10.52 4.88 4.80
C GLU A 106 9.76 6.00 5.53
N PRO A 107 8.41 5.95 5.62
CA PRO A 107 7.67 6.96 6.36
C PRO A 107 7.98 6.85 7.84
N THR A 108 8.72 7.82 8.38
CA THR A 108 8.98 7.96 9.83
C THR A 108 7.72 8.47 10.55
N TRP A 109 6.64 7.69 10.51
CA TRP A 109 5.52 7.88 11.43
C TRP A 109 5.88 7.19 12.74
N LYS A 110 5.54 7.79 13.88
CA LYS A 110 5.73 7.21 15.22
C LYS A 110 4.75 6.04 15.43
N CYS A 111 4.81 5.04 14.56
CA CYS A 111 4.22 3.74 14.75
C CYS A 111 5.31 2.86 15.37
N PRO A 112 5.09 2.26 16.55
CA PRO A 112 6.10 1.43 17.21
C PRO A 112 6.52 0.17 16.41
N VAL A 113 5.90 -0.08 15.25
CA VAL A 113 6.17 -1.23 14.37
C VAL A 113 6.81 -0.87 13.02
N ALA A 114 7.00 0.42 12.72
CA ALA A 114 7.52 0.92 11.42
C ALA A 114 8.94 1.47 11.52
N THR A 115 9.70 1.09 12.55
CA THR A 115 11.13 1.42 12.68
C THR A 115 11.85 0.10 12.81
N VAL A 116 12.60 -0.27 11.77
CA VAL A 116 13.49 -1.43 11.76
C VAL A 116 14.85 -1.05 12.32
#